data_AF-A0A3B9J9S6-F1
#
_entry.id   AF-A0A3B9J9S6-F1
#
_cell.length_a   1.000
_cell.length_b   1.000
_cell.length_c   1.000
_cell.angle_alpha   90.00
_cell.angle_beta   90.00
_cell.angle_gamma   90.00
#
_symmetry.space_group_name_H-M   'P 1'
#
loop_
_entity.id
_entity.type
_entity.pdbx_description
1 polymer ?
#
loop_
_entity_poly.entity_id
_entity_poly.type
_entity_poly.pdbx_seq_one_letter_code
_entity_poly.pdbx_strand_id
1 'polypeptide(L)'
;QLLTLSAPEMTVLVGGLRVLGANVGNSPHGVFTKQTGKLTNDFFVNLLDMSIAWHPTSEAADTFNAHDRKTGEVKWSGTRVDLVFGSNSQLRALAEVYAQNDAKEKFVRDFIVAWNKVMNLDRFDLI
;
A
#
# COMPACT_ATOMS: atom_id res chain seq x y z
N GLN A 1 -14.71 -13.35 -5.54
CA GLN A 1 -13.86 -12.58 -4.60
C GLN A 1 -13.99 -13.23 -3.22
N LEU A 2 -12.92 -13.80 -2.65
CA LEU A 2 -13.00 -14.71 -1.49
C LEU A 2 -13.17 -13.99 -0.13
N LEU A 3 -12.62 -12.78 0.03
CA LEU A 3 -12.68 -12.03 1.30
C LEU A 3 -13.81 -10.98 1.35
N THR A 4 -14.70 -10.94 0.35
CA THR A 4 -15.85 -9.99 0.27
C THR A 4 -15.48 -8.50 0.41
N LEU A 5 -14.24 -8.13 0.08
CA LEU A 5 -13.74 -6.77 0.17
C LEU A 5 -14.15 -5.92 -1.03
N SER A 6 -14.42 -4.65 -0.82
CA SER A 6 -14.49 -3.65 -1.87
C SER A 6 -13.09 -3.18 -2.29
N ALA A 7 -12.98 -2.50 -3.44
CA ALA A 7 -11.70 -1.93 -3.88
C ALA A 7 -11.11 -0.92 -2.87
N PRO A 8 -11.90 -0.01 -2.24
CA PRO A 8 -11.39 0.85 -1.17
C PRO A 8 -10.89 0.10 0.06
N GLU A 9 -11.61 -0.92 0.52
CA GLU A 9 -11.20 -1.74 1.69
C GLU A 9 -9.90 -2.48 1.41
N MET A 10 -9.76 -3.07 0.22
CA MET A 10 -8.52 -3.73 -0.21
C MET A 10 -7.36 -2.74 -0.29
N THR A 11 -7.61 -1.53 -0.79
CA THR A 11 -6.60 -0.46 -0.89
C THR A 11 -6.04 -0.09 0.47
N VAL A 12 -6.89 0.23 1.44
CA VAL A 12 -6.42 0.61 2.80
C VAL A 12 -5.71 -0.54 3.49
N LEU A 13 -6.22 -1.77 3.36
CA LEU A 13 -5.60 -2.95 3.96
C LEU A 13 -4.19 -3.17 3.43
N VAL A 14 -3.96 -3.12 2.11
CA VAL A 14 -2.63 -3.28 1.54
C VAL A 14 -1.69 -2.18 2.03
N GLY A 15 -2.10 -0.91 1.92
CA GLY A 15 -1.27 0.21 2.35
C GLY A 15 -0.90 0.14 3.84
N GLY A 16 -1.85 -0.21 4.70
CA GLY A 16 -1.63 -0.34 6.14
C GLY A 16 -0.74 -1.51 6.51
N LEU A 17 -0.96 -2.69 5.91
CA LEU A 17 -0.12 -3.87 6.19
C LEU A 17 1.33 -3.66 5.75
N ARG A 18 1.57 -2.91 4.67
CA ARG A 18 2.91 -2.54 4.24
C ARG A 18 3.65 -1.68 5.25
N VAL A 19 3.04 -0.60 5.74
CA VAL A 19 3.71 0.28 6.72
C VAL A 19 3.85 -0.37 8.09
N LEU A 20 3.00 -1.34 8.42
CA LEU A 20 3.13 -2.17 9.62
C LEU A 20 4.24 -3.23 9.49
N GLY A 21 4.78 -3.46 8.30
CA GLY A 21 5.83 -4.45 8.06
C GLY A 21 5.33 -5.90 8.09
N ALA A 22 4.05 -6.14 7.78
CA ALA A 22 3.42 -7.47 7.80
C ALA A 22 3.80 -8.36 6.60
N ASN A 23 4.98 -8.14 6.01
CA ASN A 23 5.46 -8.91 4.87
C ASN A 23 6.07 -10.23 5.31
N VAL A 24 5.81 -11.29 4.54
CA VAL A 24 6.43 -12.61 4.77
C VAL A 24 7.95 -12.49 4.69
N GLY A 25 8.65 -13.11 5.63
CA GLY A 25 10.12 -13.10 5.68
C GLY A 25 10.73 -11.72 5.91
N ASN A 26 9.98 -10.75 6.43
CA ASN A 26 10.42 -9.36 6.62
C ASN A 26 10.92 -8.69 5.33
N SER A 27 10.38 -9.08 4.17
CA SER A 27 10.74 -8.46 2.89
C SER A 27 10.50 -6.94 2.91
N PRO A 28 11.43 -6.11 2.38
CA PRO A 28 11.27 -4.66 2.35
C PRO A 28 10.33 -4.18 1.23
N HIS A 29 9.84 -5.08 0.37
CA HIS A 29 9.04 -4.69 -0.79
C HIS A 29 7.72 -4.03 -0.38
N GLY A 30 7.44 -2.85 -0.94
CA GLY A 30 6.23 -2.10 -0.65
C GLY A 30 6.25 -1.36 0.69
N VAL A 31 7.28 -1.51 1.53
CA VAL A 31 7.39 -0.83 2.84
C VAL A 31 7.86 0.61 2.64
N PHE A 32 7.01 1.46 2.06
CA PHE A 32 7.35 2.84 1.73
C PHE A 32 7.16 3.76 2.93
N THR A 33 7.95 3.53 3.98
CA THR A 33 7.96 4.35 5.19
C THR A 33 9.33 4.26 5.87
N LYS A 34 9.67 5.29 6.66
CA LYS A 34 10.84 5.27 7.54
C LYS A 34 10.49 4.91 8.99
N GLN A 35 9.21 4.68 9.27
CA GLN A 35 8.67 4.45 10.62
C GLN A 35 7.83 3.17 10.67
N THR A 36 8.41 2.07 10.20
CA THR A 36 7.78 0.75 10.17
C THR A 36 7.17 0.40 11.53
N GLY A 37 5.95 -0.13 11.52
CA GLY A 37 5.17 -0.44 12.72
C GLY A 37 4.21 0.69 13.15
N LYS A 38 4.28 1.87 12.53
CA LYS A 38 3.27 2.92 12.72
C LYS A 38 2.26 2.91 11.58
N LEU A 39 0.98 2.80 11.92
CA LEU A 39 -0.11 2.86 10.96
C LEU A 39 -0.27 4.30 10.44
N THR A 40 0.22 4.54 9.23
CA THR A 40 0.23 5.85 8.55
C THR A 40 -0.07 5.68 7.06
N ASN A 41 -0.45 6.77 6.38
CA ASN A 41 -0.71 6.76 4.93
C ASN A 41 0.58 6.88 4.09
N ASP A 42 1.77 6.69 4.69
CA ASP A 42 3.08 6.84 4.04
C ASP A 42 3.20 6.00 2.76
N PHE A 43 2.57 4.81 2.72
CA PHE A 43 2.54 3.97 1.52
C PHE A 43 2.05 4.73 0.30
N PHE A 44 0.91 5.42 0.39
CA PHE A 44 0.31 6.13 -0.74
C PHE A 44 1.06 7.41 -1.07
N VAL A 45 1.49 8.15 -0.05
CA VAL A 45 2.26 9.38 -0.21
C VAL A 45 3.55 9.11 -1.00
N ASN A 46 4.29 8.07 -0.62
CA ASN A 46 5.55 7.73 -1.27
C ASN A 46 5.36 7.01 -2.61
N LEU A 47 4.29 6.22 -2.78
CA LEU A 47 3.96 5.59 -4.07
C LEU A 47 3.66 6.63 -5.17
N LEU A 48 2.95 7.70 -4.80
CA LEU A 48 2.49 8.74 -5.72
C LEU A 48 3.46 9.93 -5.83
N ASP A 49 4.58 9.90 -5.11
CA ASP A 49 5.60 10.94 -5.20
C ASP A 49 6.26 10.93 -6.59
N MET A 50 6.02 12.01 -7.35
CA MET A 50 6.57 12.21 -8.69
C MET A 50 8.08 12.46 -8.69
N SER A 51 8.71 12.67 -7.52
CA SER A 51 10.16 12.69 -7.38
C SER A 51 10.80 11.30 -7.55
N ILE A 52 9.98 10.24 -7.53
CA ILE A 52 10.41 8.85 -7.64
C ILE A 52 10.17 8.33 -9.07
N ALA A 53 11.13 7.56 -9.59
CA ALA A 53 11.01 6.82 -10.84
C ALA A 53 11.17 5.31 -10.58
N TRP A 54 10.20 4.52 -11.05
CA TRP A 54 10.15 3.08 -10.86
C TRP A 54 10.73 2.36 -12.09
N HIS A 55 11.69 1.47 -11.85
CA HIS A 55 12.34 0.66 -12.89
C HIS A 55 12.27 -0.83 -12.53
N PRO A 56 11.92 -1.71 -13.48
CA PRO A 56 11.94 -3.15 -13.23
C PRO A 56 13.38 -3.61 -12.98
N THR A 57 13.57 -4.57 -12.08
CA THR A 57 14.90 -5.13 -11.78
C THR A 57 15.29 -6.28 -12.71
N SER A 58 14.35 -6.79 -13.51
CA SER A 58 14.55 -7.86 -14.50
C SER A 58 13.47 -7.78 -15.59
N GLU A 59 13.67 -8.52 -16.69
CA GLU A 59 12.69 -8.61 -17.79
C GLU A 59 11.33 -9.17 -17.34
N ALA A 60 11.31 -10.04 -16.34
CA ALA A 60 10.08 -10.59 -15.77
C ALA A 60 9.20 -9.50 -15.12
N ALA A 61 9.80 -8.37 -14.69
CA ALA A 61 9.10 -7.24 -14.09
C ALA A 61 8.19 -7.62 -12.92
N ASP A 62 8.68 -8.52 -12.06
CA ASP A 62 8.02 -8.91 -10.80
C ASP A 62 8.40 -7.96 -9.65
N THR A 63 9.63 -7.46 -9.68
CA THR A 63 10.20 -6.52 -8.71
C THR A 63 10.72 -5.26 -9.40
N PHE A 64 10.66 -4.15 -8.67
CA PHE A 64 10.98 -2.81 -9.15
C PHE A 64 11.76 -2.04 -8.09
N ASN A 65 12.70 -1.22 -8.54
CA ASN A 65 13.39 -0.24 -7.70
C ASN A 65 12.84 1.16 -7.95
N ALA A 66 12.60 1.88 -6.87
CA ALA A 66 12.25 3.30 -6.86
C ALA A 66 13.52 4.12 -6.70
N HIS A 67 13.84 4.90 -7.72
CA HIS A 67 14.98 5.80 -7.74
C HIS A 67 14.52 7.24 -7.50
N ASP A 68 15.27 8.00 -6.73
CA ASP A 68 15.14 9.46 -6.73
C ASP A 68 15.52 10.00 -8.12
N ARG A 69 14.65 10.79 -8.74
CA ARG A 69 14.89 11.31 -10.10
C ARG A 69 16.05 12.30 -10.20
N LYS A 70 16.43 12.95 -9.10
CA LYS A 70 17.53 13.93 -9.06
C LYS A 70 18.87 13.25 -8.80
N THR A 71 18.92 12.32 -7.84
CA THR A 71 20.18 11.69 -7.41
C THR A 71 20.44 10.33 -8.05
N GLY A 72 19.39 9.64 -8.53
CA GLY A 72 19.47 8.27 -9.01
C GLY A 72 19.53 7.21 -7.90
N GLU A 73 19.56 7.62 -6.63
CA GLU A 73 19.66 6.69 -5.49
C GLU A 73 18.40 5.85 -5.34
N VAL A 74 18.57 4.57 -5.04
CA VAL A 74 17.46 3.65 -4.75
C VAL A 74 16.88 4.01 -3.38
N LYS A 75 15.63 4.47 -3.35
CA LYS A 75 14.87 4.79 -2.15
C LYS A 75 14.06 3.61 -1.64
N TRP A 76 13.38 2.90 -2.54
CA TRP A 76 12.47 1.80 -2.18
C TRP A 76 12.56 0.66 -3.18
N SER A 77 11.99 -0.49 -2.82
CA SER A 77 11.70 -1.59 -3.74
C SER A 77 10.24 -2.01 -3.60
N GLY A 78 9.63 -2.48 -4.68
CA GLY A 78 8.23 -2.87 -4.71
C GLY A 78 7.97 -3.97 -5.72
N THR A 79 6.82 -4.61 -5.60
CA THR A 79 6.33 -5.64 -6.51
C THR A 79 5.18 -5.11 -7.37
N ARG A 80 4.71 -5.93 -8.32
CA ARG A 80 3.50 -5.63 -9.10
C ARG A 80 2.27 -5.33 -8.22
N VAL A 81 2.15 -6.00 -7.07
CA VAL A 81 1.05 -5.80 -6.12
C VAL A 81 1.08 -4.41 -5.51
N ASP A 82 2.26 -3.82 -5.34
CA ASP A 82 2.41 -2.48 -4.77
C ASP A 82 2.18 -1.42 -5.85
N LEU A 83 2.75 -1.62 -7.04
CA LEU A 83 2.70 -0.64 -8.12
C LEU A 83 1.37 -0.61 -8.89
N VAL A 84 0.51 -1.62 -8.74
CA VAL A 84 -0.83 -1.62 -9.36
C VAL A 84 -1.68 -0.43 -8.87
N PHE A 85 -1.49 -0.01 -7.61
CA PHE A 85 -2.16 1.16 -7.04
C PHE A 85 -1.67 2.49 -7.64
N GLY A 86 -0.50 2.51 -8.29
CA GLY A 86 0.01 3.71 -8.98
C GLY A 86 -0.28 3.72 -10.49
N SER A 87 -0.68 2.59 -11.06
CA SER A 87 -0.77 2.36 -12.52
C SER A 87 -2.19 2.08 -13.04
N ASN A 88 -3.03 1.37 -12.28
CA ASN A 88 -4.43 1.18 -12.63
C ASN A 88 -5.22 2.46 -12.29
N SER A 89 -5.95 3.03 -13.24
CA SER A 89 -6.62 4.33 -13.07
C SER A 89 -7.62 4.36 -11.91
N GLN A 90 -8.38 3.29 -11.69
CA GLN A 90 -9.36 3.23 -10.59
C GLN A 90 -8.67 3.09 -9.23
N LEU A 91 -7.68 2.21 -9.12
CA LEU A 91 -6.92 2.05 -7.86
C LEU A 91 -6.07 3.30 -7.56
N ARG A 92 -5.56 3.96 -8.59
CA ARG A 92 -4.83 5.22 -8.46
C ARG A 92 -5.71 6.32 -7.90
N ALA A 93 -6.95 6.45 -8.37
CA ALA A 93 -7.88 7.42 -7.81
C ALA A 93 -8.12 7.17 -6.30
N LEU A 94 -8.20 5.91 -5.86
CA LEU A 94 -8.31 5.57 -4.44
C LEU A 94 -7.01 5.89 -3.67
N ALA A 95 -5.85 5.57 -4.24
CA ALA A 95 -4.56 5.89 -3.65
C ALA A 95 -4.37 7.41 -3.49
N GLU A 96 -4.81 8.21 -4.47
CA GLU A 96 -4.75 9.66 -4.43
C GLU A 96 -5.58 10.24 -3.27
N VAL A 97 -6.78 9.70 -3.01
CA VAL A 97 -7.58 10.09 -1.83
C VAL A 97 -6.80 9.86 -0.54
N TYR A 98 -6.19 8.68 -0.36
CA TYR A 98 -5.46 8.38 0.88
C TYR A 98 -4.08 9.05 0.97
N ALA A 99 -3.51 9.53 -0.13
CA ALA A 99 -2.27 10.30 -0.14
C ALA A 99 -2.46 11.78 0.24
N GLN A 100 -3.69 12.28 0.32
CA GLN A 100 -3.97 13.67 0.70
C GLN A 100 -3.52 13.97 2.14
N ASN A 101 -3.14 15.23 2.38
CA ASN A 101 -2.60 15.67 3.67
C ASN A 101 -3.61 15.55 4.83
N ASP A 102 -4.91 15.68 4.53
CA ASP A 102 -6.04 15.59 5.46
C ASP A 102 -6.61 14.16 5.58
N ALA A 103 -6.13 13.20 4.78
CA ALA A 103 -6.63 11.83 4.77
C ALA A 103 -6.04 10.93 5.87
N LYS A 104 -5.12 11.42 6.72
CA LYS A 104 -4.42 10.61 7.75
C LYS A 104 -5.38 9.90 8.70
N GLU A 105 -6.32 10.63 9.29
CA GLU A 105 -7.30 10.06 10.23
C GLU A 105 -8.31 9.16 9.51
N LYS A 106 -8.73 9.57 8.30
CA LYS A 106 -9.61 8.77 7.45
C LYS A 106 -8.99 7.41 7.13
N PHE A 107 -7.73 7.40 6.70
CA PHE A 107 -6.99 6.18 6.40
C PHE A 107 -6.95 5.21 7.60
N VAL A 108 -6.63 5.71 8.80
CA VAL A 108 -6.59 4.88 10.01
C VAL A 108 -7.97 4.28 10.32
N ARG A 109 -9.04 5.09 10.28
CA ARG A 109 -10.40 4.61 10.51
C ARG A 109 -10.80 3.55 9.50
N ASP A 110 -10.60 3.81 8.22
CA ASP A 110 -10.99 2.89 7.15
C ASP A 110 -10.18 1.59 7.19
N PHE A 111 -8.88 1.65 7.55
CA PHE A 111 -8.06 0.47 7.79
C PHE A 111 -8.63 -0.39 8.93
N ILE A 112 -8.97 0.23 10.07
CA ILE A 112 -9.51 -0.50 11.24
C ILE A 112 -10.83 -1.17 10.90
N VAL A 113 -11.72 -0.47 10.18
CA VAL A 113 -13.01 -1.03 9.74
C VAL A 113 -12.80 -2.23 8.82
N ALA A 114 -11.93 -2.11 7.83
CA ALA A 114 -11.62 -3.20 6.91
C ALA A 114 -10.94 -4.38 7.62
N TRP A 115 -10.04 -4.11 8.56
CA TRP A 115 -9.40 -5.14 9.38
C TRP A 115 -10.43 -5.89 10.23
N ASN A 116 -11.27 -5.16 10.97
CA ASN A 116 -12.31 -5.76 11.79
C ASN A 116 -13.30 -6.59 10.97
N LYS A 117 -13.63 -6.14 9.75
CA LYS A 117 -14.45 -6.93 8.81
C LYS A 117 -13.79 -8.27 8.50
N VAL A 118 -12.53 -8.28 8.09
CA VAL A 118 -11.79 -9.52 7.77
C VAL A 118 -11.72 -10.46 8.99
N MET A 119 -11.48 -9.91 10.18
CA MET A 119 -11.39 -10.69 11.42
C MET A 119 -12.70 -11.35 11.86
N ASN A 120 -13.85 -10.92 11.31
CA ASN A 120 -15.16 -11.47 11.66
C ASN A 120 -15.85 -12.22 10.51
N LEU A 121 -15.15 -12.52 9.41
CA LEU A 121 -15.76 -13.18 8.23
C LEU A 121 -16.29 -14.60 8.51
N ASP A 122 -15.82 -15.26 9.57
CA ASP A 122 -16.22 -16.61 9.97
C ASP A 122 -17.16 -16.63 11.18
N ARG A 123 -17.53 -15.47 11.73
CA ARG A 123 -18.40 -15.31 12.90
C ARG A 123 -19.89 -15.48 12.56
N PHE A 124 -20.23 -16.63 11.97
CA PHE A 124 -21.61 -17.01 11.64
C PHE A 124 -22.50 -17.20 12.88
N ASP A 125 -21.90 -17.30 14.06
CA ASP A 125 -22.56 -17.43 15.37
C ASP A 125 -23.18 -16.12 15.89
N LEU A 126 -22.82 -14.97 15.30
CA LEU A 126 -23.28 -13.64 15.72
C LEU A 126 -24.43 -13.06 14.87
N ILE A 127 -25.02 -13.88 13.99
CA ILE A 127 -26.13 -13.51 13.09
C ILE A 127 -27.47 -13.77 13.76
#